data_AF-A0A7J7PC93-F1
#
_entry.id   AF-A0A7J7PC93-F1
#
_cell.length_a   1.000
_cell.length_b   1.000
_cell.length_c   1.000
_cell.angle_alpha   90.00
_cell.angle_beta   90.00
_cell.angle_gamma   90.00
#
_symmetry.space_group_name_H-M   'P 1'
#
loop_
_entity.id
_entity.type
_entity.pdbx_description
1 polymer ?
#
loop_
_entity_poly.entity_id
_entity_poly.type
_entity_poly.pdbx_seq_one_letter_code
_entity_poly.pdbx_strand_id
1 'polypeptide(L)' 'MDRRRRKQAKTRQEDYEEVNSLAWEVITMTEQEEDIIRRMHKLVGDRWHLIAGRVPGRKPEEIERFGS' A
#
# COMPACT_ATOMS: atom_id res chain seq x y z
N MET A 1 -20.17 -3.87 56.09
CA MET A 1 -19.61 -2.95 55.08
C MET A 1 -19.02 -3.79 53.94
N ASP A 2 -19.87 -4.19 53.00
CA ASP A 2 -19.52 -4.95 51.81
C ASP A 2 -18.58 -4.19 50.88
N ARG A 3 -17.47 -4.83 50.46
CA ARG A 3 -16.68 -4.38 49.31
C ARG A 3 -16.30 -5.56 48.41
N ARG A 4 -17.30 -5.98 47.63
CA ARG A 4 -17.23 -6.25 46.18
C ARG A 4 -15.97 -6.95 45.66
N ARG A 5 -16.09 -8.28 45.53
CA ARG A 5 -15.77 -9.12 44.35
C ARG A 5 -14.70 -8.55 43.38
N ARG A 6 -13.42 -8.88 43.59
CA ARG A 6 -12.41 -8.79 42.51
C ARG A 6 -12.49 -10.03 41.63
N LYS A 7 -13.21 -9.89 40.52
CA LYS A 7 -13.19 -10.84 39.41
C LYS A 7 -11.92 -10.65 38.58
N GLN A 8 -11.31 -11.80 38.31
CA GLN A 8 -10.70 -12.22 37.05
C GLN A 8 -9.34 -11.63 36.68
N ALA A 9 -8.37 -12.54 36.62
CA ALA A 9 -7.23 -12.49 35.74
C ALA A 9 -7.70 -12.09 34.33
N LYS A 10 -7.25 -10.93 33.87
CA LYS A 10 -7.30 -10.55 32.46
C LYS A 10 -5.87 -10.66 31.98
N THR A 11 -5.66 -11.72 31.20
CA THR A 11 -4.55 -11.99 30.29
C THR A 11 -3.91 -10.68 29.82
N ARG A 12 -2.57 -10.66 29.81
CA ARG A 12 -1.77 -9.68 29.07
C ARG A 12 -2.14 -9.84 27.59
N GLN A 13 -3.21 -9.16 27.19
CA GLN A 13 -3.55 -8.99 25.79
C GLN A 13 -2.62 -7.86 25.33
N GLU A 14 -1.45 -8.29 24.84
CA GLU A 14 -0.64 -7.48 23.92
C GLU A 14 -1.54 -7.28 22.70
N ASP A 15 -2.28 -6.20 22.73
CA ASP A 15 -3.21 -5.80 21.69
C ASP A 15 -2.40 -4.92 20.74
N TYR A 16 -1.90 -5.56 19.69
CA TYR A 16 -1.26 -4.92 18.56
C TYR A 16 -2.34 -4.18 17.74
N GLU A 17 -2.89 -3.12 18.31
CA GLU A 17 -3.73 -2.19 17.58
C GLU A 17 -2.90 -0.98 17.22
N GLU A 18 -2.79 -0.54 15.98
CA GLU A 18 -3.10 -1.08 14.67
C GLU A 18 -2.08 -0.32 13.82
N VAL A 19 -1.51 -0.97 12.78
CA VAL A 19 -0.52 -0.34 11.89
C VAL A 19 -0.96 1.09 11.62
N ASN A 20 -0.22 2.08 12.14
CA ASN A 20 -0.48 3.48 11.81
C ASN A 20 -0.67 3.50 10.32
N SER A 21 -1.89 3.81 9.90
CA SER A 21 -2.36 3.86 8.52
C SER A 21 -1.52 4.88 7.81
N LEU A 22 -0.27 4.51 7.52
CA LEU A 22 0.58 5.12 6.56
C LEU A 22 -0.30 5.06 5.34
N ALA A 23 -1.01 6.16 5.10
CA ALA A 23 -0.88 6.98 3.93
C ALA A 23 0.37 6.60 3.14
N TRP A 24 0.43 5.35 2.70
CA TRP A 24 0.94 4.97 1.41
C TRP A 24 0.03 5.78 0.51
N GLU A 25 0.47 7.01 0.22
CA GLU A 25 -0.22 7.93 -0.67
C GLU A 25 -0.69 7.10 -1.84
N VAL A 26 -2.01 6.88 -1.94
CA VAL A 26 -2.59 6.05 -2.97
C VAL A 26 -2.19 6.73 -4.26
N ILE A 27 -1.24 6.14 -4.98
CA ILE A 27 -0.69 6.76 -6.17
C ILE A 27 -1.84 6.77 -7.18
N THR A 28 -2.46 7.92 -7.36
CA THR A 28 -3.57 8.07 -8.29
C THR A 28 -2.99 8.14 -9.70
N MET A 29 -3.15 7.05 -10.46
CA MET A 29 -2.88 7.01 -11.89
C MET A 29 -4.17 7.28 -12.67
N THR A 30 -4.07 7.96 -13.80
CA THR A 30 -5.17 8.06 -14.76
C THR A 30 -5.33 6.73 -15.51
N GLU A 31 -6.53 6.49 -16.04
CA GLU A 31 -6.82 5.28 -16.82
C GLU A 31 -5.87 5.11 -18.01
N GLN A 32 -5.44 6.22 -18.62
CA GLN A 32 -4.46 6.20 -19.71
C GLN A 32 -3.08 5.74 -19.24
N GLU A 33 -2.61 6.25 -18.10
CA GLU A 33 -1.33 5.85 -17.51
C GLU A 33 -1.38 4.38 -17.11
N GLU A 34 -2.45 3.95 -16.44
CA GLU A 34 -2.66 2.56 -16.06
C GLU A 34 -2.68 1.63 -17.28
N ASP A 35 -3.35 2.00 -18.36
CA ASP A 35 -3.40 1.20 -19.58
C ASP A 35 -2.03 1.09 -20.29
N ILE A 36 -1.22 2.15 -20.23
CA ILE A 36 0.17 2.11 -20.69
C ILE A 36 0.99 1.17 -19.79
N ILE A 37 0.87 1.30 -18.47
CA ILE A 37 1.60 0.48 -17.51
C ILE A 37 1.27 -1.00 -17.71
N ARG A 38 -0.01 -1.37 -17.76
CA ARG A 38 -0.45 -2.77 -17.97
C ARG A 38 0.02 -3.34 -19.31
N ARG A 39 -0.12 -2.59 -20.41
CA ARG A 39 0.31 -3.06 -21.74
C ARG A 39 1.83 -3.20 -21.82
N MET A 40 2.56 -2.23 -21.28
CA MET A 40 4.02 -2.26 -21.32
C MET A 40 4.57 -3.33 -20.38
N HIS A 41 4.02 -3.48 -19.17
CA HIS A 41 4.43 -4.54 -18.24
C HIS A 41 4.23 -5.94 -18.85
N LYS A 42 3.12 -6.16 -19.58
CA LYS A 42 2.93 -7.41 -20.33
C LYS A 42 3.98 -7.65 -21.43
N LEU A 43 4.51 -6.58 -22.04
CA LEU A 43 5.48 -6.67 -23.14
C LEU A 43 6.94 -6.73 -22.66
N VAL A 44 7.26 -5.95 -21.64
CA VAL A 44 8.64 -5.73 -21.17
C VAL A 44 8.91 -6.25 -19.76
N GLY A 45 7.89 -6.66 -19.00
CA GLY A 45 8.00 -7.07 -17.59
C GLY A 45 8.26 -5.89 -16.67
N ASP A 46 8.99 -6.14 -15.58
CA ASP A 46 9.31 -5.17 -14.51
C ASP A 46 10.34 -4.11 -14.91
N ARG A 47 10.45 -3.81 -16.21
CA ARG A 47 11.32 -2.76 -16.73
C ARG A 47 10.67 -1.39 -16.56
N TRP A 48 10.39 -1.00 -15.31
CA TRP A 48 9.67 0.23 -14.94
C TRP A 48 10.28 1.50 -15.53
N HIS A 49 11.61 1.57 -15.66
CA HIS A 49 12.31 2.67 -16.31
C HIS A 49 11.89 2.87 -17.78
N LEU A 50 11.64 1.78 -18.52
CA LEU A 50 11.15 1.84 -19.90
C LEU A 50 9.67 2.23 -19.96
N ILE A 51 8.89 1.78 -18.98
CA ILE A 51 7.46 2.09 -18.86
C ILE A 51 7.28 3.57 -18.52
N ALA A 52 8.06 4.11 -17.57
CA ALA A 52 8.09 5.52 -17.19
C ALA A 52 8.45 6.44 -18.36
N GLY A 53 9.34 6.01 -19.25
CA GLY A 53 9.64 6.75 -20.49
C GLY A 53 8.44 6.93 -21.42
N ARG A 54 7.35 6.16 -21.24
CA ARG A 54 6.08 6.28 -21.98
C ARG A 54 4.98 6.97 -21.20
N VAL A 55 5.20 7.24 -19.92
CA VAL A 55 4.25 7.92 -19.04
C VAL A 55 4.84 9.27 -18.63
N PRO A 56 4.64 10.32 -19.46
CA PRO A 56 5.27 11.62 -19.22
C PRO A 56 4.80 12.19 -17.87
N GLY A 57 5.75 12.65 -17.06
CA GLY A 57 5.47 13.24 -15.75
C GLY A 57 5.38 12.25 -14.58
N ARG A 58 5.55 10.94 -14.83
CA ARG A 58 5.64 9.92 -13.77
C ARG A 58 7.05 9.43 -13.58
N LYS A 59 7.42 9.20 -12.33
CA LYS A 59 8.70 8.58 -11.99
C LYS A 59 8.58 7.06 -12.03
N PRO A 60 9.66 6.33 -12.39
CA PRO A 60 9.63 4.88 -12.43
C PRO A 60 9.28 4.25 -11.08
N GLU A 61 9.66 4.86 -9.95
CA GLU A 61 9.34 4.36 -8.61
C GLU A 61 7.84 4.46 -8.29
N GLU A 62 7.15 5.48 -8.80
CA GLU A 62 5.70 5.63 -8.63
C GLU A 62 4.93 4.58 -9.42
N ILE A 63 5.43 4.25 -10.62
CA ILE A 63 4.86 3.24 -11.50
C ILE A 63 5.11 1.83 -10.93
N GLU A 64 6.32 1.57 -10.45
CA GLU A 64 6.67 0.32 -9.78
C GLU A 64 5.77 0.07 -8.57
N ARG A 65 5.55 1.09 -7.73
CA ARG A 65 4.71 0.96 -6.53
C ARG A 65 3.21 0.76 -6.84
N PHE A 66 2.77 1.06 -8.05
CA PHE A 66 1.40 0.79 -8.51
C PHE A 66 1.26 -0.53 -9.26
N GLY A 67 2.28 -0.92 -10.03
CA GLY A 67 2.29 -2.14 -10.81
C GLY A 67 2.83 -3.37 -10.07
N SER A 68 3.49 -3.17 -8.93
CA SER A 68 3.89 -4.21 -7.97
C SER A 68 2.72 -4.68 -7.12
#